data_AF-A0A125PVJ0-F1
#
_entry.id   AF-A0A125PVJ0-F1
#
_cell.length_a   1.000
_cell.length_b   1.000
_cell.length_c   1.000
_cell.angle_alpha   90.00
_cell.angle_beta   90.00
_cell.angle_gamma   90.00
#
_symmetry.space_group_name_H-M   'P 1'
#
loop_
_entity.id
_entity.type
_entity.pdbx_description
1 polymer ?
#
loop_
_entity_poly.entity_id
_entity_poly.type
_entity_poly.pdbx_seq_one_letter_code
_entity_poly.pdbx_strand_id
1 'polypeptide(L)'
;MLVAIDILHDTRACVMLDRERELDYWKAHFTQAPFHQPGHAFTDYEPALKLAYDAYLKYHGQRFEDVVPLLRDVFLRDHPRSRLDWLQVRSVVQAAWQRMQPQDQA
;
A
#
# COMPACT_ATOMS: atom_id res chain seq x y z
N MET A 1 1.32 42.49 1.99
CA MET A 1 1.42 41.59 0.83
C MET A 1 2.03 40.27 1.31
N LEU A 2 1.22 39.24 1.50
CA LEU A 2 1.68 37.86 1.50
C LEU A 2 0.54 37.03 0.89
N VAL A 3 0.88 36.29 -0.16
CA VAL A 3 -0.06 35.62 -1.05
C VAL A 3 -0.61 34.37 -0.38
N ALA A 4 -1.91 34.17 -0.59
CA ALA A 4 -2.72 33.04 -0.15
C ALA A 4 -2.06 31.68 -0.47
N ILE A 5 -2.10 30.79 0.52
CA ILE A 5 -2.18 29.35 0.26
C ILE A 5 -3.43 28.87 0.99
N ASP A 6 -4.58 29.35 0.53
CA ASP A 6 -5.86 28.67 0.74
C ASP A 6 -5.80 27.39 -0.08
N ILE A 7 -5.23 26.33 0.51
CA ILE A 7 -5.44 24.96 0.03
C ILE A 7 -6.91 24.66 0.35
N LEU A 8 -7.78 25.08 -0.54
CA LEU A 8 -9.11 24.52 -0.69
C LEU A 8 -8.94 23.01 -0.88
N HIS A 9 -9.08 22.27 0.22
CA HIS A 9 -9.40 20.85 0.20
C HIS A 9 -10.80 20.74 -0.42
N ASP A 10 -10.83 20.70 -1.75
CA ASP A 10 -12.04 20.43 -2.53
C ASP A 10 -12.61 19.07 -2.12
N THR A 11 -13.90 19.07 -1.79
CA THR A 11 -14.66 18.01 -1.13
C THR A 11 -15.07 16.88 -2.08
N ARG A 12 -14.09 16.36 -2.82
CA ARG A 12 -14.11 15.01 -3.40
C ARG A 12 -12.83 14.37 -2.93
N ALA A 13 -12.88 13.60 -1.84
CA ALA A 13 -11.70 13.08 -1.16
C ALA A 13 -10.84 12.20 -2.10
N CYS A 14 -9.99 12.83 -2.90
CA CYS A 14 -8.80 12.21 -3.44
C CYS A 14 -7.99 11.82 -2.20
N VAL A 15 -7.89 10.52 -1.91
CA VAL A 15 -7.16 10.08 -0.73
C VAL A 15 -5.71 10.51 -0.91
N MET A 16 -5.32 11.60 -0.24
CA MET A 16 -3.93 11.99 -0.13
C MET A 16 -3.26 11.00 0.81
N LEU A 17 -2.69 9.96 0.23
CA LEU A 17 -1.85 9.02 0.94
C LEU A 17 -0.42 9.57 1.01
N ASP A 18 0.05 9.82 2.22
CA ASP A 18 1.46 10.10 2.49
C ASP A 18 2.25 8.80 2.46
N ARG A 19 2.81 8.48 1.28
CA ARG A 19 3.51 7.22 1.04
C ARG A 19 4.73 7.06 1.95
N GLU A 20 5.44 8.14 2.20
CA GLU A 20 6.69 8.12 2.97
C GLU A 20 6.39 7.84 4.44
N ARG A 21 5.36 8.49 4.99
CA ARG A 21 4.91 8.22 6.36
C ARG A 21 4.43 6.79 6.54
N GLU A 22 3.68 6.24 5.58
CA GLU A 22 3.23 4.85 5.67
C GLU A 22 4.38 3.84 5.50
N LEU A 23 5.36 4.12 4.64
CA LEU A 23 6.58 3.31 4.55
C LEU A 23 7.38 3.32 5.86
N ASP A 24 7.53 4.48 6.50
CA ASP A 24 8.21 4.60 7.79
C ASP A 24 7.49 3.82 8.90
N TYR A 25 6.15 3.90 8.92
CA TYR A 25 5.33 3.07 9.81
C TYR A 25 5.62 1.58 9.61
N TRP A 26 5.54 1.07 8.39
CA TRP A 26 5.83 -0.36 8.16
C TRP A 26 7.28 -0.68 8.47
N LYS A 27 8.24 0.21 8.22
CA LYS A 27 9.64 -0.02 8.59
C LYS A 27 9.81 -0.22 10.09
N ALA A 28 9.04 0.49 10.92
CA ALA A 28 9.04 0.32 12.37
C ALA A 28 8.24 -0.91 12.83
N HIS A 29 7.18 -1.31 12.12
CA HIS A 29 6.20 -2.29 12.58
C HIS A 29 6.15 -3.62 11.79
N PHE A 30 6.91 -3.77 10.70
CA PHE A 30 6.79 -4.94 9.81
C PHE A 30 7.05 -6.27 10.50
N THR A 31 7.82 -6.31 11.59
CA THR A 31 8.09 -7.54 12.35
C THR A 31 6.88 -8.07 13.11
N GLN A 32 5.91 -7.19 13.40
CA GLN A 32 4.64 -7.52 14.06
C GLN A 32 3.49 -7.70 13.06
N ALA A 33 3.76 -7.44 11.78
CA ALA A 33 2.75 -7.50 10.73
C ALA A 33 2.33 -8.96 10.45
N PRO A 34 1.06 -9.20 10.07
CA PRO A 34 0.56 -10.55 9.77
C PRO A 34 1.23 -11.19 8.55
N PHE A 35 1.86 -10.40 7.69
CA PHE A 35 2.61 -10.87 6.53
C PHE A 35 4.09 -11.17 6.83
N HIS A 36 4.56 -10.87 8.05
CA HIS A 36 5.97 -11.04 8.38
C HIS A 36 6.38 -12.51 8.37
N GLN A 37 7.51 -12.79 7.74
CA GLN A 37 8.15 -14.10 7.79
C GLN A 37 9.62 -13.95 8.21
N PRO A 38 10.13 -14.88 9.03
CA PRO A 38 11.51 -14.86 9.47
C PRO A 38 12.46 -15.00 8.27
N GLY A 39 13.57 -14.27 8.30
CA GLY A 39 14.59 -14.30 7.24
C GLY A 39 14.43 -13.22 6.15
N HIS A 40 13.35 -12.44 6.19
CA HIS A 40 13.15 -11.31 5.27
C HIS A 40 13.40 -9.97 5.97
N ALA A 41 14.12 -9.08 5.30
CA ALA A 41 14.34 -7.71 5.74
C ALA A 41 13.23 -6.78 5.25
N PHE A 42 13.09 -5.60 5.85
CA PHE A 42 12.13 -4.59 5.38
C PHE A 42 12.25 -4.28 3.88
N THR A 43 13.48 -4.22 3.36
CA THR A 43 13.76 -3.96 1.94
C THR A 43 13.16 -4.98 1.00
N ASP A 44 12.90 -6.21 1.46
CA ASP A 44 12.23 -7.24 0.65
C ASP A 44 10.72 -6.94 0.50
N TYR A 45 10.11 -6.29 1.50
CA TYR A 45 8.69 -5.93 1.51
C TYR A 45 8.39 -4.57 0.88
N GLU A 46 9.38 -3.67 0.82
CA GLU A 46 9.23 -2.31 0.27
C GLU A 46 8.59 -2.27 -1.13
N PRO A 47 8.96 -3.14 -2.10
CA PRO A 47 8.33 -3.14 -3.42
C PRO A 47 6.85 -3.52 -3.37
N ALA A 48 6.47 -4.45 -2.48
CA ALA A 48 5.09 -4.86 -2.31
C ALA A 48 4.25 -3.77 -1.63
N LEU A 49 4.81 -3.04 -0.67
CA LEU A 49 4.16 -1.89 -0.04
C LEU A 49 3.94 -0.75 -1.04
N LYS A 50 4.96 -0.43 -1.85
CA LYS A 50 4.84 0.56 -2.93
C LYS A 50 3.74 0.19 -3.92
N LEU A 51 3.72 -1.07 -4.38
CA LEU A 51 2.64 -1.59 -5.23
C LEU A 51 1.26 -1.43 -4.56
N ALA A 52 1.16 -1.70 -3.26
CA ALA A 52 -0.10 -1.55 -2.53
C ALA A 52 -0.60 -0.10 -2.52
N TYR A 53 0.30 0.87 -2.32
CA TYR A 53 -0.06 2.29 -2.30
C TYR A 53 -0.44 2.81 -3.68
N ASP A 54 0.32 2.44 -4.72
CA ASP A 54 -0.03 2.81 -6.09
C ASP A 54 -1.37 2.20 -6.50
N ALA A 55 -1.62 0.93 -6.10
CA ALA A 55 -2.89 0.26 -6.31
C ALA A 55 -4.04 0.96 -5.57
N TYR A 56 -3.84 1.32 -4.30
CA TYR A 56 -4.88 1.95 -3.49
C TYR A 56 -5.23 3.33 -4.04
N LEU A 57 -4.23 4.15 -4.40
CA LEU A 57 -4.50 5.45 -5.02
C LEU A 57 -5.29 5.33 -6.32
N LYS A 58 -5.04 4.28 -7.11
CA LYS A 58 -5.70 4.05 -8.40
C LYS A 58 -7.08 3.40 -8.31
N TYR A 59 -7.27 2.50 -7.33
CA TYR A 59 -8.45 1.64 -7.24
C TYR A 59 -9.17 1.74 -5.88
N HIS A 60 -8.93 2.80 -5.10
CA HIS A 60 -9.68 3.07 -3.87
C HIS A 60 -11.19 3.05 -4.16
N GLY A 61 -11.95 2.50 -3.22
CA GLY A 61 -13.40 2.28 -3.39
C GLY A 61 -13.77 0.97 -4.10
N GLN A 62 -12.81 0.26 -4.72
CA GLN A 62 -13.02 -1.11 -5.19
C GLN A 62 -12.70 -2.13 -4.10
N ARG A 63 -13.21 -3.35 -4.29
CA ARG A 63 -12.85 -4.47 -3.41
C ARG A 63 -11.46 -4.95 -3.75
N PHE A 64 -10.71 -5.36 -2.72
CA PHE A 64 -9.35 -5.85 -2.91
C PHE A 64 -9.31 -7.06 -3.85
N GLU A 65 -10.27 -7.97 -3.71
CA GLU A 65 -10.41 -9.19 -4.50
C GLU A 65 -10.51 -8.95 -6.01
N ASP A 66 -11.16 -7.86 -6.41
CA ASP A 66 -11.36 -7.50 -7.82
C ASP A 66 -10.05 -6.98 -8.45
N VAL A 67 -9.17 -6.36 -7.65
CA VAL A 67 -7.90 -5.80 -8.13
C VAL A 67 -6.73 -6.79 -8.03
N VAL A 68 -6.82 -7.82 -7.16
CA VAL A 68 -5.74 -8.81 -6.93
C VAL A 68 -5.17 -9.41 -8.23
N PRO A 69 -5.97 -9.85 -9.23
CA PRO A 69 -5.42 -10.43 -10.46
C PRO A 69 -4.54 -9.44 -11.22
N LEU A 70 -4.97 -8.19 -11.32
CA LEU A 70 -4.22 -7.14 -11.99
C LEU A 70 -2.91 -6.82 -11.27
N LEU A 71 -2.95 -6.76 -9.92
CA LEU A 71 -1.74 -6.52 -9.12
C LEU A 71 -0.73 -7.65 -9.26
N ARG A 72 -1.20 -8.90 -9.44
CA ARG A 72 -0.33 -10.04 -9.73
C ARG A 72 0.45 -9.82 -11.02
N ASP A 73 -0.25 -9.49 -12.09
CA ASP A 73 0.37 -9.33 -13.40
C ASP A 73 1.34 -8.14 -13.44
N VAL A 74 1.03 -7.06 -12.73
CA VAL A 74 1.94 -5.91 -12.55
C VAL A 74 3.17 -6.32 -11.75
N PHE A 75 2.98 -6.99 -10.61
CA PHE A 75 4.09 -7.40 -9.76
C PHE A 75 5.06 -8.36 -10.47
N LEU A 76 4.55 -9.40 -11.11
CA LEU A 76 5.37 -10.40 -11.81
C LEU A 76 6.16 -9.79 -12.98
N ARG A 77 5.61 -8.73 -13.61
CA ARG A 77 6.26 -8.00 -14.70
C ARG A 77 7.36 -7.06 -14.19
N ASP A 78 7.06 -6.28 -13.16
CA ASP A 78 7.91 -5.18 -12.72
C ASP A 78 8.97 -5.62 -11.71
N HIS A 79 8.72 -6.71 -10.98
CA HIS A 79 9.59 -7.22 -9.92
C HIS A 79 10.01 -8.69 -10.12
N PRO A 80 10.56 -9.07 -11.29
CA PRO A 80 10.90 -10.46 -11.59
C PRO A 80 12.06 -11.02 -10.73
N ARG A 81 12.79 -10.14 -10.03
CA ARG A 81 13.89 -10.50 -9.12
C ARG A 81 13.53 -10.37 -7.64
N SER A 82 12.24 -10.20 -7.32
CA SER A 82 11.82 -10.14 -5.92
C SER A 82 12.15 -11.43 -5.20
N ARG A 83 12.55 -11.32 -3.93
CA ARG A 83 12.71 -12.48 -3.04
C ARG A 83 11.38 -12.99 -2.50
N LEU A 84 10.30 -12.24 -2.71
CA LEU A 84 8.96 -12.59 -2.27
C LEU A 84 8.16 -13.25 -3.40
N ASP A 85 7.53 -14.37 -3.10
CA ASP A 85 6.52 -14.99 -3.94
C ASP A 85 5.24 -14.16 -3.98
N TRP A 86 4.43 -14.34 -5.03
CA TRP A 86 3.16 -13.63 -5.18
C TRP A 86 2.25 -13.77 -3.96
N LEU A 87 2.20 -14.95 -3.31
CA LEU A 87 1.36 -15.14 -2.14
C LEU A 87 1.81 -14.27 -0.96
N GLN A 88 3.12 -14.11 -0.75
CA GLN A 88 3.68 -13.24 0.28
C GLN A 88 3.37 -11.77 -0.05
N VAL A 89 3.57 -11.39 -1.30
CA VAL A 89 3.27 -10.04 -1.81
C VAL A 89 1.80 -9.70 -1.62
N ARG A 90 0.89 -10.62 -1.97
CA ARG A 90 -0.54 -10.45 -1.75
C ARG A 90 -0.86 -10.18 -0.28
N SER A 91 -0.24 -10.90 0.66
CA SER A 91 -0.45 -10.67 2.09
C SER A 91 0.05 -9.29 2.53
N VAL A 92 1.19 -8.82 2.02
CA VAL A 92 1.71 -7.47 2.28
C VAL A 92 0.74 -6.41 1.75
N VAL A 93 0.33 -6.56 0.48
CA VAL A 93 -0.59 -5.64 -0.18
C VAL A 93 -1.92 -5.60 0.55
N GLN A 94 -2.46 -6.75 0.95
CA GLN A 94 -3.72 -6.84 1.68
C GLN A 94 -3.65 -6.10 3.02
N ALA A 95 -2.58 -6.28 3.79
CA ALA A 95 -2.42 -5.62 5.08
C ALA A 95 -2.31 -4.09 4.92
N ALA A 96 -1.56 -3.62 3.93
CA ALA A 96 -1.51 -2.20 3.59
C ALA A 96 -2.90 -1.70 3.16
N TRP A 97 -3.60 -2.44 2.29
CA TRP A 97 -4.94 -2.11 1.80
C TRP A 97 -5.95 -1.94 2.94
N GLN A 98 -6.01 -2.91 3.86
CA GLN A 98 -6.91 -2.89 5.01
C GLN A 98 -6.62 -1.72 5.95
N ARG A 99 -5.35 -1.35 6.11
CA ARG A 99 -4.95 -0.20 6.93
C ARG A 99 -5.40 1.13 6.32
N MET A 100 -5.41 1.23 4.99
CA MET A 100 -5.82 2.43 4.27
C MET A 100 -7.35 2.57 4.15
N GLN A 101 -8.06 1.45 4.13
CA GLN A 101 -9.51 1.46 4.09
C GLN A 101 -10.07 2.12 5.36
N PRO A 102 -11.04 3.04 5.23
CA PRO A 102 -11.76 3.52 6.39
C PRO A 102 -12.38 2.31 7.07
N GLN A 103 -12.07 2.12 8.36
CA GLN A 103 -12.74 1.12 9.17
C GLN A 103 -14.17 1.59 9.37
N ASP A 104 -15.06 1.26 8.43
CA ASP A 104 -16.50 1.37 8.60
C ASP A 104 -16.90 0.28 9.60
N GLN A 105 -16.61 0.55 10.88
CA GLN A 105 -17.14 -0.21 12.00
C GLN A 105 -18.61 0.22 12.15
N ALA A 106 -19.49 -0.65 11.67
CA ALA A 106 -20.93 -0.60 11.92
C ALA A 106 -21.26 -0.62 13.42
#